data_AF-A0A2E2WL59-F1
#
_entry.id   AF-A0A2E2WL59-F1
#
_cell.length_a   1.000
_cell.length_b   1.000
_cell.length_c   1.000
_cell.angle_alpha   90.00
_cell.angle_beta   90.00
_cell.angle_gamma   90.00
#
_symmetry.space_group_name_H-M   'P 1'
#
loop_
_entity.id
_entity.type
_entity.pdbx_description
1 polymer ?
#
loop_
_entity_poly.entity_id
_entity_poly.type
_entity_poly.pdbx_seq_one_letter_code
_entity_poly.pdbx_strand_id
1 'polypeptide(L)'
;MAISEQTAKPISPEPSIRPDFNEAGHISSQRRTHILYGDATGGGHLYGVGKPCKSEFPKYWDEQTVIKKIELIAANDNLNWEQQRNGYYVTEQKVGTINVRVVKGRDGEQVITAYPTNVPRNPCPANDNY
;
A
#
# COMPACT_ATOMS: atom_id res chain seq x y z
N MET A 1 39.67 2.99 51.35
CA MET A 1 39.48 4.31 50.73
C MET A 1 40.19 4.32 49.38
N ALA A 2 39.58 5.00 48.41
CA ALA A 2 39.99 5.23 47.01
C ALA A 2 39.83 4.06 46.02
N ILE A 3 38.73 4.16 45.27
CA ILE A 3 38.44 3.59 43.96
C ILE A 3 39.36 4.22 42.90
N SER A 4 39.79 3.45 41.90
CA SER A 4 40.52 3.95 40.73
C SER A 4 39.86 3.47 39.44
N GLU A 5 40.02 4.29 38.42
CA GLU A 5 39.06 4.57 37.35
C GLU A 5 38.99 3.55 36.21
N GLN A 6 37.85 3.68 35.55
CA GLN A 6 37.31 3.00 34.38
C GLN A 6 38.15 3.21 33.09
N THR A 7 38.49 2.13 32.40
CA THR A 7 38.68 2.16 30.93
C THR A 7 38.01 0.94 30.30
N ALA A 8 36.73 1.06 29.95
CA ALA A 8 36.06 0.11 29.07
C ALA A 8 36.37 0.48 27.62
N LYS A 9 36.88 -0.50 26.86
CA LYS A 9 37.08 -0.45 25.40
C LYS A 9 35.77 -0.11 24.69
N PRO A 10 35.80 0.56 23.52
CA PRO A 10 34.60 0.83 22.74
C PRO A 10 33.94 -0.48 22.32
N ILE A 11 32.71 -0.66 22.79
CA ILE A 11 31.76 -1.66 22.31
C ILE A 11 31.54 -1.45 20.81
N SER A 12 31.90 -2.45 20.00
CA SER A 12 31.48 -2.57 18.61
C SER A 12 29.95 -2.40 18.54
N PRO A 13 29.38 -1.72 17.53
CA PRO A 13 27.92 -1.63 17.44
C PRO A 13 27.37 -3.05 17.26
N GLU A 14 26.58 -3.48 18.25
CA GLU A 14 25.75 -4.67 18.15
C GLU A 14 24.93 -4.63 16.85
N PRO A 15 24.77 -5.75 16.14
CA PRO A 15 23.82 -5.80 15.04
C PRO A 15 22.44 -5.48 15.61
N SER A 16 21.89 -4.33 15.23
CA SER A 16 20.50 -3.97 15.48
C SER A 16 19.59 -4.93 14.71
N ILE A 17 19.36 -6.11 15.28
CA ILE A 17 18.25 -6.99 14.91
C ILE A 17 16.98 -6.23 15.30
N ARG A 18 16.41 -5.50 14.34
CA ARG A 18 15.03 -5.01 14.41
C ARG A 18 14.11 -6.10 13.84
N PRO A 19 12.90 -6.23 14.39
CA PRO A 19 12.26 -7.50 14.62
C PRO A 19 11.77 -8.14 13.31
N ASP A 20 11.73 -9.47 13.35
CA ASP A 20 11.03 -10.37 12.45
C ASP A 20 9.59 -9.88 12.22
N PHE A 21 9.40 -9.03 11.19
CA PHE A 21 8.10 -8.87 10.58
C PHE A 21 8.00 -10.01 9.59
N ASN A 22 7.10 -10.95 9.83
CA ASN A 22 6.60 -11.83 8.78
C ASN A 22 6.47 -11.01 7.48
N GLU A 23 7.26 -11.36 6.46
CA GLU A 23 7.26 -10.76 5.11
C GLU A 23 5.93 -10.96 4.35
N ALA A 24 4.87 -11.41 5.04
CA ALA A 24 3.51 -11.45 4.57
C ALA A 24 2.85 -10.07 4.78
N GLY A 25 2.94 -9.22 3.75
CA GLY A 25 2.21 -7.94 3.72
C GLY A 25 2.97 -6.75 3.16
N HIS A 26 4.26 -6.87 2.82
CA HIS A 26 5.03 -5.74 2.29
C HIS A 26 4.71 -5.48 0.81
N ILE A 27 4.21 -4.27 0.50
CA ILE A 27 3.99 -3.85 -0.89
C ILE A 27 5.33 -3.42 -1.49
N SER A 28 5.76 -4.09 -2.57
CA SER A 28 7.01 -3.78 -3.27
C SER A 28 7.06 -2.33 -3.76
N SER A 29 8.25 -1.76 -3.89
CA SER A 29 8.44 -0.35 -4.32
C SER A 29 7.81 -0.06 -5.68
N GLN A 30 7.84 -1.02 -6.60
CA GLN A 30 7.16 -0.92 -7.90
C GLN A 30 5.64 -0.82 -7.73
N ARG A 31 5.06 -1.66 -6.86
CA ARG A 31 3.61 -1.65 -6.58
C ARG A 31 3.19 -0.42 -5.81
N ARG A 32 4.02 0.09 -4.90
CA ARG A 32 3.81 1.41 -4.24
C ARG A 32 3.74 2.51 -5.29
N THR A 33 4.69 2.56 -6.22
CA THR A 33 4.71 3.54 -7.31
C THR A 33 3.47 3.43 -8.19
N HIS A 34 3.12 2.22 -8.61
CA HIS A 34 1.91 1.95 -9.40
C HIS A 34 0.65 2.47 -8.68
N ILE A 35 0.46 2.11 -7.41
CA ILE A 35 -0.72 2.52 -6.64
C ILE A 35 -0.76 4.04 -6.46
N LEU A 36 0.34 4.65 -6.03
CA LEU A 36 0.36 6.06 -5.65
C LEU A 36 0.36 6.98 -6.87
N TYR A 37 1.29 6.80 -7.79
CA TYR A 37 1.53 7.75 -8.89
C TYR A 37 1.22 7.19 -10.28
N GLY A 38 1.10 5.88 -10.37
CA GLY A 38 0.91 5.17 -11.62
C GLY A 38 2.19 4.95 -12.39
N ASP A 39 2.10 4.04 -13.36
CA ASP A 39 3.15 3.69 -14.30
C ASP A 39 2.55 3.45 -15.69
N ALA A 40 3.34 2.88 -16.63
CA ALA A 40 2.89 2.59 -17.98
C ALA A 40 1.67 1.66 -18.07
N THR A 41 1.36 0.92 -17.01
CA THR A 41 0.24 -0.04 -16.94
C THR A 41 -1.01 0.53 -16.25
N GLY A 42 -0.93 1.75 -15.70
CA GLY A 42 -2.06 2.42 -15.06
C GLY A 42 -1.76 2.88 -13.64
N GLY A 43 -2.73 2.71 -12.74
CA GLY A 43 -2.63 3.15 -11.34
C GLY A 43 -2.79 4.67 -11.15
N GLY A 44 -2.11 5.21 -10.14
CA GLY A 44 -2.11 6.64 -9.81
C GLY A 44 -3.35 7.08 -9.04
N HIS A 45 -3.39 6.71 -7.77
CA HIS A 45 -4.53 6.91 -6.87
C HIS A 45 -4.20 7.81 -5.68
N LEU A 46 -2.98 8.34 -5.54
CA LEU A 46 -2.70 9.37 -4.55
C LEU A 46 -3.42 10.68 -4.94
N TYR A 47 -3.88 11.43 -3.93
CA TYR A 47 -4.51 12.72 -4.14
C TYR A 47 -3.60 13.68 -4.94
N GLY A 48 -4.16 14.32 -5.96
CA GLY A 48 -3.49 15.34 -6.77
C GLY A 48 -2.71 14.80 -7.96
N VAL A 49 -2.72 13.47 -8.21
CA VAL A 49 -2.02 12.88 -9.36
C VAL A 49 -2.76 13.15 -10.68
N GLY A 50 -4.09 13.23 -10.65
CA GLY A 50 -4.93 13.63 -11.77
C GLY A 50 -5.01 12.60 -12.90
N LYS A 51 -4.80 11.30 -12.64
CA LYS A 51 -4.93 10.28 -13.69
C LYS A 51 -6.36 10.25 -14.24
N PRO A 52 -6.58 10.37 -15.56
CA PRO A 52 -7.92 10.38 -16.12
C PRO A 52 -8.71 9.11 -15.82
N CYS A 53 -10.02 9.25 -15.60
CA CYS A 53 -10.94 8.16 -15.26
C CYS A 53 -10.61 7.34 -14.00
N LYS A 54 -9.65 7.78 -13.17
CA LYS A 54 -9.28 7.13 -11.90
C LYS A 54 -9.86 7.87 -10.72
N SER A 55 -10.09 7.17 -9.62
CA SER A 55 -10.42 7.75 -8.32
C SER A 55 -9.14 7.94 -7.51
N GLU A 56 -9.15 8.91 -6.59
CA GLU A 56 -8.00 9.21 -5.73
C GLU A 56 -8.35 9.08 -4.26
N PHE A 57 -7.38 8.65 -3.45
CA PHE A 57 -7.51 8.65 -2.01
C PHE A 57 -7.71 10.09 -1.50
N PRO A 58 -8.33 10.28 -0.33
CA PRO A 58 -8.58 11.62 0.19
C PRO A 58 -7.29 12.41 0.42
N LYS A 59 -7.37 13.74 0.26
CA LYS A 59 -6.26 14.67 0.49
C LYS A 59 -5.55 14.50 1.84
N TYR A 60 -6.28 14.08 2.88
CA TYR A 60 -5.72 13.90 4.22
C TYR A 60 -5.03 12.55 4.43
N TRP A 61 -4.99 11.66 3.42
CA TRP A 61 -4.16 10.46 3.42
C TRP A 61 -2.90 10.75 2.60
N ASP A 62 -1.78 10.89 3.30
CA ASP A 62 -0.47 10.89 2.66
C ASP A 62 -0.09 9.49 2.13
N GLU A 63 1.03 9.42 1.41
CA GLU A 63 1.53 8.19 0.80
C GLU A 63 1.71 7.06 1.82
N GLN A 64 2.28 7.37 2.97
CA GLN A 64 2.52 6.38 4.03
C GLN A 64 1.20 5.86 4.59
N THR A 65 0.22 6.74 4.81
CA THR A 65 -1.11 6.39 5.27
C THR A 65 -1.84 5.50 4.28
N VAL A 66 -1.79 5.83 2.99
CA VAL A 66 -2.37 5.03 1.92
C VAL A 66 -1.79 3.61 1.95
N ILE A 67 -0.45 3.50 1.88
CA ILE A 67 0.19 2.19 1.81
C ILE A 67 -0.05 1.39 3.09
N LYS A 68 0.13 1.98 4.27
CA LYS A 68 -0.09 1.29 5.55
C LYS A 68 -1.50 0.72 5.66
N LYS A 69 -2.52 1.45 5.20
CA LYS A 69 -3.91 0.97 5.21
C LYS A 69 -4.10 -0.21 4.26
N ILE A 70 -3.48 -0.18 3.08
CA ILE A 70 -3.53 -1.29 2.12
C ILE A 70 -2.82 -2.52 2.68
N GLU A 71 -1.63 -2.35 3.29
CA GLU A 71 -0.87 -3.42 3.94
C GLU A 71 -1.70 -4.10 5.04
N LEU A 72 -2.39 -3.31 5.89
CA LEU A 72 -3.28 -3.85 6.93
C LEU A 72 -4.46 -4.66 6.36
N ILE A 73 -5.06 -4.21 5.24
CA ILE A 73 -6.13 -4.98 4.57
C ILE A 73 -5.56 -6.25 3.97
N ALA A 74 -4.42 -6.15 3.28
CA ALA A 74 -3.78 -7.26 2.59
C ALA A 74 -3.31 -8.36 3.55
N ALA A 75 -2.85 -8.01 4.75
CA ALA A 75 -2.40 -8.95 5.77
C ALA A 75 -3.56 -9.63 6.53
N ASN A 76 -4.82 -9.22 6.29
CA ASN A 76 -5.97 -9.80 6.98
C ASN A 76 -6.60 -10.94 6.16
N ASP A 77 -6.20 -12.17 6.48
CA ASP A 77 -6.71 -13.39 5.84
C ASP A 77 -8.15 -13.75 6.28
N ASN A 78 -8.70 -13.09 7.30
CA ASN A 78 -10.09 -13.30 7.72
C ASN A 78 -11.10 -12.51 6.89
N LEU A 79 -10.64 -11.65 5.97
CA LEU A 79 -11.53 -10.93 5.08
C LEU A 79 -12.10 -11.86 4.01
N ASN A 80 -13.29 -11.52 3.51
CA ASN A 80 -13.84 -12.18 2.34
C ASN A 80 -13.02 -11.76 1.10
N TRP A 81 -12.07 -12.60 0.72
CA TRP A 81 -11.30 -12.49 -0.52
C TRP A 81 -12.01 -13.26 -1.63
N GLU A 82 -12.52 -12.53 -2.62
CA GLU A 82 -13.20 -13.12 -3.77
C GLU A 82 -12.19 -13.34 -4.90
N GLN A 83 -12.00 -14.61 -5.29
CA GLN A 83 -11.23 -14.92 -6.48
C GLN A 83 -12.06 -14.61 -7.73
N GLN A 84 -11.57 -13.69 -8.55
CA GLN A 84 -12.20 -13.28 -9.81
C GLN A 84 -11.84 -14.26 -10.94
N ARG A 85 -12.58 -14.22 -12.06
CA ARG A 85 -12.36 -15.10 -13.22
C ARG A 85 -10.95 -15.04 -13.82
N ASN A 86 -10.23 -13.93 -13.63
CA ASN A 86 -8.85 -13.74 -14.09
C ASN A 86 -7.79 -14.26 -13.10
N GLY A 87 -8.23 -14.90 -12.01
CA GLY A 87 -7.42 -15.50 -10.95
C GLY A 87 -7.00 -14.53 -9.85
N TYR A 88 -7.27 -13.22 -9.96
CA TYR A 88 -6.94 -12.27 -8.91
C TYR A 88 -7.89 -12.37 -7.73
N TYR A 89 -7.37 -12.10 -6.53
CA TYR A 89 -8.17 -12.02 -5.31
C TYR A 89 -8.51 -10.57 -5.02
N VAL A 90 -9.78 -10.29 -4.76
CA VAL A 90 -10.26 -8.93 -4.50
C VAL A 90 -10.99 -8.91 -3.18
N THR A 91 -10.74 -7.87 -2.40
CA THR A 91 -11.61 -7.51 -1.27
C THR A 91 -11.85 -6.01 -1.28
N GLU A 92 -12.96 -5.58 -0.68
CA GLU A 92 -13.29 -4.17 -0.49
C GLU A 92 -13.57 -3.93 1.00
N GLN A 93 -12.82 -3.03 1.60
CA GLN A 93 -12.90 -2.73 3.03
C GLN A 93 -13.20 -1.25 3.27
N LYS A 94 -14.08 -0.98 4.22
CA LYS A 94 -14.38 0.39 4.65
C LYS A 94 -13.38 0.83 5.71
N VAL A 95 -12.62 1.87 5.40
CA VAL A 95 -11.65 2.49 6.31
C VAL A 95 -12.10 3.93 6.60
N GLY A 96 -12.76 4.12 7.75
CA GLY A 96 -13.46 5.36 8.05
C GLY A 96 -14.66 5.54 7.12
N THR A 97 -14.65 6.58 6.29
CA THR A 97 -15.71 6.85 5.30
C THR A 97 -15.37 6.35 3.89
N ILE A 98 -14.17 5.80 3.67
CA ILE A 98 -13.68 5.42 2.34
C ILE A 98 -13.73 3.91 2.17
N ASN A 99 -14.32 3.45 1.08
CA ASN A 99 -14.22 2.07 0.63
C ASN A 99 -12.92 1.92 -0.16
N VAL A 100 -12.05 1.01 0.29
CA VAL A 100 -10.76 0.70 -0.32
C VAL A 100 -10.86 -0.69 -0.93
N ARG A 101 -10.73 -0.76 -2.26
CA ARG A 101 -10.57 -2.03 -2.96
C ARG A 101 -9.10 -2.39 -3.01
N VAL A 102 -8.77 -3.61 -2.61
CA VAL A 102 -7.42 -4.18 -2.69
C VAL A 102 -7.46 -5.40 -3.59
N VAL A 103 -6.50 -5.48 -4.50
CA VAL A 103 -6.37 -6.58 -5.47
C VAL A 103 -5.03 -7.27 -5.23
N LYS A 104 -5.06 -8.57 -4.92
CA LYS A 104 -3.87 -9.41 -4.84
C LYS A 104 -3.66 -10.20 -6.14
N GLY A 105 -2.42 -10.63 -6.35
CA GLY A 105 -1.98 -11.46 -7.45
C GLY A 105 -2.66 -12.81 -7.48
N ARG A 106 -2.37 -13.62 -8.50
CA ARG A 106 -2.97 -14.95 -8.65
C ARG A 106 -2.46 -15.96 -7.61
N ASP A 107 -1.34 -15.65 -6.98
CA ASP A 107 -0.77 -16.36 -5.84
C ASP A 107 -1.46 -16.01 -4.52
N GLY A 108 -2.25 -14.94 -4.47
CA GLY A 108 -2.87 -14.46 -3.24
C GLY A 108 -1.90 -13.78 -2.27
N GLU A 109 -0.66 -13.52 -2.68
CA GLU A 109 0.39 -12.96 -1.81
C GLU A 109 0.64 -11.48 -2.12
N GLN A 110 0.95 -11.15 -3.37
CA GLN A 110 1.37 -9.80 -3.73
C GLN A 110 0.17 -8.88 -3.98
N VAL A 111 0.15 -7.68 -3.37
CA VAL A 111 -0.78 -6.61 -3.78
C VAL A 111 -0.40 -6.07 -5.17
N ILE A 112 -1.33 -6.15 -6.11
CA ILE A 112 -1.17 -5.68 -7.50
C ILE A 112 -1.56 -4.22 -7.63
N THR A 113 -2.70 -3.85 -7.04
CA THR A 113 -3.21 -2.47 -7.03
C THR A 113 -4.22 -2.28 -5.90
N ALA A 114 -4.50 -1.03 -5.55
CA ALA A 114 -5.55 -0.66 -4.62
C ALA A 114 -6.04 0.77 -4.91
N TYR A 115 -7.33 1.01 -4.72
CA TYR A 115 -7.94 2.31 -5.02
C TYR A 115 -9.26 2.51 -4.27
N PRO A 116 -9.68 3.76 -4.04
CA PRO A 116 -10.96 4.03 -3.41
C PRO A 116 -12.12 3.87 -4.39
N THR A 117 -13.25 3.32 -3.95
CA THR A 117 -14.39 3.01 -4.84
C THR A 117 -15.61 3.90 -4.63
N ASN A 118 -15.68 4.65 -3.52
CA ASN A 118 -16.81 5.51 -3.16
C ASN A 118 -16.46 7.01 -3.17
N VAL A 119 -15.54 7.41 -4.06
CA VAL A 119 -15.16 8.81 -4.28
C VAL A 119 -15.30 9.16 -5.77
N PRO A 120 -15.50 10.44 -6.13
CA PRO A 120 -15.54 10.86 -7.51
C PRO A 120 -14.27 10.43 -8.26
N ARG A 121 -14.43 10.10 -9.55
CA ARG A 121 -13.31 9.89 -10.46
C ARG A 121 -12.90 11.21 -11.11
N ASN A 122 -11.62 11.31 -11.44
CA ASN A 122 -11.08 12.35 -12.30
C ASN A 122 -11.80 12.34 -13.66
N PRO A 123 -11.94 13.51 -14.31
CA PRO A 123 -12.52 13.61 -15.64
C PRO A 123 -11.88 12.62 -16.61
N CYS A 124 -12.72 11.98 -17.43
CA CYS A 124 -12.26 11.23 -18.59
C CYS A 124 -12.09 12.18 -19.76
N PRO A 125 -11.04 12.04 -20.60
CA PRO A 125 -11.05 12.66 -21.90
C PRO A 125 -12.33 12.25 -22.62
N ALA A 126 -12.99 13.20 -23.28
CA ALA A 126 -14.14 12.90 -24.10
C ALA A 126 -13.72 11.86 -25.15
N ASN A 127 -14.50 10.82 -25.33
CA ASN A 127 -14.36 9.91 -26.45
C ASN A 127 -14.97 10.58 -27.68
N ASP A 128 -14.23 11.48 -28.29
CA ASP A 128 -14.60 12.24 -29.49
C ASP A 128 -14.51 11.43 -30.80
N ASN A 129 -14.50 10.09 -30.71
CA ASN A 129 -14.67 9.21 -31.88
C ASN A 129 -16.16 8.98 -32.17
N TYR A 130 -16.76 9.87 -32.98
CA TYR A 130 -18.06 9.71 -33.61
C TYR A 130 -17.90 9.41 -35.11
#